data_AF-A0A914L753-F1
#
_entry.id   AF-A0A914L753-F1
#
_cell.length_a   1.000
_cell.length_b   1.000
_cell.length_c   1.000
_cell.angle_alpha   90.00
_cell.angle_beta   90.00
_cell.angle_gamma   90.00
#
_symmetry.space_group_name_H-M   'P 1'
#
loop_
_entity.id
_entity.type
_entity.pdbx_description
1 polymer ?
#
loop_
_entity_poly.entity_id
_entity_poly.type
_entity_poly.pdbx_seq_one_letter_code
_entity_poly.pdbx_strand_id
1 'polypeptide(L)'
;MLFLSGMALVNLPLNLIPTSILVYFGYDIWQWDSVPWGNFLNFVFLTFVFNIATIFGVAALGPLSIVIGVLCGIPISIFIDVIFRGRHLTVTFVIGAVSLITSAILANFHQQLGYLFKGDKSGNEQNI
;
A
#
# COMPACT_ATOMS: atom_id res chain seq x y z
N MET A 1 9.46 -10.97 -1.37
CA MET A 1 10.10 -9.96 -0.48
C MET A 1 11.58 -9.79 -0.81
N LEU A 2 12.41 -10.83 -0.75
CA LEU A 2 13.84 -10.75 -1.13
C LEU A 2 14.08 -10.24 -2.56
N PHE A 3 13.24 -10.62 -3.52
CA PHE A 3 13.36 -10.12 -4.90
C PHE A 3 13.13 -8.60 -5.01
N LEU A 4 12.13 -8.07 -4.30
CA LEU A 4 11.82 -6.63 -4.29
C LEU A 4 12.92 -5.84 -3.57
N SER A 5 13.42 -6.38 -2.45
CA SER A 5 14.59 -5.83 -1.75
C SER A 5 15.85 -5.89 -2.60
N GLY A 6 16.04 -6.95 -3.39
CA GLY A 6 17.15 -7.10 -4.32
C GLY A 6 17.08 -6.11 -5.48
N MET A 7 15.89 -5.86 -6.04
CA MET A 7 15.71 -4.81 -7.04
C MET A 7 16.00 -3.41 -6.47
N ALA A 8 15.57 -3.12 -5.24
CA ALA A 8 15.91 -1.86 -4.57
C ALA A 8 17.43 -1.72 -4.33
N LEU A 9 18.10 -2.82 -3.95
CA LEU A 9 19.55 -2.87 -3.74
C LEU A 9 20.33 -2.65 -5.04
N VAL A 10 19.84 -3.16 -6.17
CA VAL A 10 20.45 -2.97 -7.50
C VAL A 10 20.16 -1.56 -8.04
N ASN A 11 19.00 -0.99 -7.70
CA ASN A 11 18.64 0.37 -8.09
C ASN A 11 19.51 1.44 -7.40
N LEU A 12 20.07 1.11 -6.23
CA LEU A 12 20.93 2.00 -5.44
C LEU A 12 22.24 2.34 -6.17
N PRO A 13 23.10 1.39 -6.59
CA PRO A 13 24.29 1.71 -7.37
C PRO A 13 23.96 2.27 -8.76
N LEU A 14 22.85 1.82 -9.40
CA LEU A 14 22.43 2.34 -10.71
C LEU A 14 22.08 3.83 -10.70
N ASN A 15 21.48 4.33 -9.62
CA ASN A 15 21.25 5.78 -9.45
C ASN A 15 22.44 6.47 -8.79
N LEU A 16 23.12 5.82 -7.85
CA LEU A 16 24.24 6.42 -7.11
C LEU A 16 25.44 6.71 -8.03
N ILE A 17 25.73 5.88 -9.03
CA ILE A 17 26.87 6.08 -9.95
C ILE A 17 26.68 7.37 -10.79
N PRO A 18 25.60 7.55 -11.57
CA PRO A 18 25.42 8.78 -12.36
C PRO A 18 25.28 10.02 -11.46
N THR A 19 24.57 9.92 -10.33
CA THR A 19 24.47 11.04 -9.38
C THR A 19 25.82 11.40 -8.76
N SER A 20 26.65 10.42 -8.38
CA SER A 20 28.01 10.68 -7.87
C SER A 20 28.91 11.34 -8.92
N ILE A 21 28.77 10.97 -10.20
CA ILE A 21 29.50 11.59 -11.31
C ILE A 21 29.06 13.05 -11.50
N LEU A 22 27.75 13.32 -11.45
CA LEU A 22 27.19 14.68 -11.54
C LEU A 22 27.64 15.59 -10.38
N VAL A 23 27.73 15.03 -9.16
CA VAL A 23 28.28 15.72 -7.99
C VAL A 23 29.77 16.02 -8.15
N TYR A 24 30.55 15.06 -8.66
CA TYR A 24 31.99 15.24 -8.91
C TYR A 24 32.28 16.33 -9.96
N PHE A 25 31.44 16.41 -11.00
CA PHE A 25 31.52 17.47 -12.02
C PHE A 25 30.92 18.82 -11.55
N GLY A 26 30.42 18.91 -10.32
CA GLY A 26 29.90 20.15 -9.74
C GLY A 26 28.54 20.60 -10.31
N TYR A 27 27.85 19.74 -11.06
CA TYR A 27 26.50 20.01 -11.57
C TYR A 27 25.42 19.80 -10.50
N ASP A 28 25.74 19.09 -9.42
CA ASP A 28 24.80 18.74 -8.36
C ASP A 28 25.42 18.97 -6.97
N ILE A 29 24.71 19.66 -6.07
CA ILE A 29 25.21 20.04 -4.74
C ILE A 29 24.50 19.20 -3.69
N TRP A 30 25.21 18.24 -3.08
CA TRP A 30 24.64 17.42 -2.02
C TRP A 30 24.53 18.20 -0.70
N GLN A 31 23.37 18.80 -0.48
CA GLN A 31 23.02 19.44 0.78
C GLN A 31 22.44 18.40 1.75
N TRP A 32 23.31 17.66 2.43
CA TRP A 32 22.89 16.65 3.41
C TRP A 32 22.22 17.24 4.66
N ASP A 33 22.53 18.48 5.01
CA ASP A 33 21.95 19.19 6.17
C ASP A 33 20.53 19.69 5.94
N SER A 34 20.10 19.90 4.69
CA SER A 34 18.74 20.35 4.38
C SER A 34 17.73 19.20 4.31
N VAL A 35 18.20 17.95 4.40
CA VAL A 35 17.33 16.78 4.40
C VAL A 35 16.67 16.64 5.78
N PRO A 36 15.32 16.62 5.87
CA PRO A 36 14.62 16.40 7.12
C PRO A 36 14.69 14.93 7.53
N TRP A 37 15.84 14.51 8.04
CA TRP A 37 16.16 13.11 8.40
C TRP A 37 15.13 12.47 9.33
N GLY A 38 14.57 13.24 10.27
CA GLY A 38 13.53 12.75 11.17
C GLY A 38 12.25 12.32 10.45
N ASN A 39 11.77 13.13 9.50
CA ASN A 39 10.58 12.79 8.71
C ASN A 39 10.85 11.61 7.77
N PHE A 40 12.06 11.57 7.21
CA PHE A 40 12.50 10.45 6.37
C PHE A 40 12.52 9.13 7.14
N LEU A 41 13.13 9.12 8.34
CA LEU A 41 13.22 7.92 9.17
C LEU A 41 11.83 7.42 9.59
N ASN A 42 10.93 8.33 9.98
CA ASN A 42 9.55 7.99 10.31
C ASN A 42 8.81 7.39 9.11
N PHE A 43 8.98 7.96 7.92
CA PHE A 43 8.38 7.43 6.70
C PHE A 43 8.87 6.01 6.38
N VAL A 44 10.18 5.77 6.47
CA VAL A 44 10.78 4.45 6.24
C VAL A 44 10.28 3.44 7.26
N PHE A 45 10.24 3.80 8.55
CA PHE A 45 9.74 2.94 9.61
C PHE A 45 8.26 2.58 9.42
N LEU A 46 7.41 3.56 9.13
CA LEU A 46 5.98 3.32 8.91
C LEU A 46 5.74 2.44 7.67
N THR A 47 6.53 2.65 6.62
CA THR A 47 6.51 1.82 5.40
C THR A 47 6.90 0.37 5.72
N PHE A 48 7.91 0.16 6.56
CA PHE A 48 8.31 -1.17 7.02
C PHE A 48 7.21 -1.87 7.82
N VAL A 49 6.57 -1.16 8.76
CA VAL A 49 5.44 -1.69 9.54
C VAL A 49 4.25 -2.05 8.62
N PHE A 50 3.89 -1.17 7.70
CA PHE A 50 2.83 -1.42 6.71
C PHE A 50 3.13 -2.65 5.85
N ASN A 51 4.38 -2.81 5.43
CA ASN A 51 4.82 -3.94 4.62
C ASN A 51 4.67 -5.27 5.38
N ILE A 52 5.10 -5.34 6.64
CA ILE A 52 4.89 -6.51 7.51
C ILE A 52 3.41 -6.82 7.68
N ALA A 53 2.59 -5.82 8.02
CA ALA A 53 1.15 -5.99 8.21
C ALA A 53 0.47 -6.53 6.95
N THR A 54 0.89 -6.06 5.77
CA THR A 54 0.38 -6.52 4.48
C THR A 54 0.76 -7.97 4.22
N ILE A 55 2.01 -8.39 4.45
CA ILE A 55 2.43 -9.79 4.28
C ILE A 55 1.64 -10.70 5.23
N PHE A 56 1.57 -10.32 6.50
CA PHE A 56 0.84 -11.10 7.51
C PHE A 56 -0.65 -11.21 7.15
N GLY A 57 -1.25 -10.11 6.70
CA GLY A 57 -2.63 -10.10 6.28
C GLY A 57 -2.90 -10.94 5.03
N VAL A 58 -1.96 -11.00 4.07
CA VAL A 58 -2.09 -11.88 2.90
C VAL A 58 -2.03 -13.35 3.34
N ALA A 59 -1.17 -13.68 4.31
CA ALA A 59 -1.07 -15.02 4.86
C ALA A 59 -2.33 -15.43 5.66
N ALA A 60 -2.97 -14.49 6.36
CA ALA A 60 -4.11 -14.77 7.23
C ALA A 60 -5.47 -14.74 6.49
N LEU A 61 -5.71 -13.77 5.60
CA LEU A 61 -7.02 -13.56 4.94
C LEU A 61 -7.00 -13.82 3.43
N GLY A 62 -5.82 -13.99 2.84
CA GLY A 62 -5.64 -14.08 1.39
C GLY A 62 -5.45 -12.72 0.71
N PRO A 63 -4.96 -12.73 -0.53
CA PRO A 63 -4.51 -11.52 -1.23
C PRO A 63 -5.64 -10.52 -1.53
N LEU A 64 -6.85 -11.01 -1.80
CA LEU A 64 -7.97 -10.14 -2.20
C LEU A 64 -8.48 -9.27 -1.05
N SER A 65 -8.57 -9.84 0.16
CA SER A 65 -9.03 -9.11 1.35
C SER A 65 -8.06 -7.98 1.73
N ILE A 66 -6.76 -8.20 1.53
CA ILE A 66 -5.74 -7.17 1.78
C ILE A 66 -5.79 -6.04 0.78
N VAL A 67 -5.98 -6.33 -0.50
CA VAL A 67 -6.14 -5.27 -1.51
C VAL A 67 -7.32 -4.36 -1.17
N ILE A 68 -8.44 -4.93 -0.69
CA ILE A 68 -9.59 -4.17 -0.20
C ILE A 68 -9.22 -3.32 1.01
N GLY A 69 -8.49 -3.88 1.98
CA GLY A 69 -8.00 -3.14 3.15
C GLY A 69 -7.11 -1.94 2.77
N VAL A 70 -6.20 -2.13 1.81
CA VAL A 70 -5.33 -1.05 1.31
C VAL A 70 -6.14 0.02 0.56
N LEU A 71 -7.14 -0.38 -0.24
CA LEU A 71 -8.06 0.56 -0.91
C LEU A 71 -8.86 1.39 0.10
N CYS A 72 -9.34 0.79 1.18
CA CYS A 72 -9.98 1.50 2.29
C CYS A 72 -9.01 2.36 3.11
N GLY A 73 -7.71 2.06 3.08
CA GLY A 73 -6.67 2.90 3.71
C GLY A 73 -6.55 4.28 3.07
N ILE A 74 -6.87 4.43 1.77
CA ILE A 74 -6.80 5.69 1.02
C ILE A 74 -7.76 6.76 1.59
N PRO A 75 -9.07 6.49 1.78
CA PRO A 75 -9.95 7.48 2.40
C PRO A 75 -9.59 7.77 3.86
N ILE A 76 -9.06 6.80 4.60
CA ILE A 76 -8.61 6.97 5.99
C ILE A 76 -7.40 7.91 6.08
N SER A 77 -6.40 7.74 5.21
CA SER A 77 -5.23 8.63 5.20
C SER A 77 -5.61 10.07 4.89
N ILE A 78 -6.61 10.26 4.04
CA ILE A 78 -7.10 11.60 3.68
C ILE A 78 -7.95 12.20 4.81
N PHE A 79 -8.72 11.39 5.54
CA PHE A 79 -9.40 11.86 6.75
C PHE A 79 -8.40 12.38 7.79
N ILE A 80 -7.28 11.67 7.97
CA ILE A 80 -6.17 12.11 8.83
C ILE A 80 -5.57 13.41 8.28
N ASP A 81 -5.31 13.52 6.98
CA ASP A 81 -4.81 14.75 6.36
C ASP A 81 -5.76 15.94 6.54
N VAL A 82 -7.08 15.74 6.48
CA VAL A 82 -8.07 16.80 6.70
C VAL A 82 -8.06 17.26 8.16
N ILE A 83 -8.03 16.32 9.12
CA ILE A 83 -8.00 16.64 10.56
C ILE A 83 -6.70 17.33 10.96
N PHE A 84 -5.55 16.81 10.52
CA PHE A 84 -4.25 17.28 10.98
C PHE A 84 -3.67 18.42 10.13
N ARG A 85 -4.00 18.51 8.83
CA ARG A 85 -3.48 19.56 7.94
C ARG A 85 -4.53 20.59 7.50
N GLY A 86 -5.79 20.45 7.94
CA GLY A 86 -6.86 21.42 7.65
C GLY A 86 -7.17 21.58 6.16
N ARG A 87 -6.88 20.58 5.33
CA ARG A 87 -7.08 20.64 3.88
C ARG A 87 -8.57 20.61 3.53
N HIS A 88 -8.99 21.46 2.60
CA HIS A 88 -10.38 21.50 2.13
C HIS A 88 -10.76 20.23 1.36
N LEU A 89 -11.87 19.61 1.77
CA LEU A 89 -12.45 18.43 1.14
C LEU A 89 -13.12 18.81 -0.19
N THR A 90 -12.66 18.22 -1.29
CA THR A 90 -13.32 18.34 -2.60
C THR A 90 -14.52 17.37 -2.67
N VAL A 91 -15.65 17.83 -3.22
CA VAL A 91 -16.89 17.02 -3.33
C VAL A 91 -16.67 15.73 -4.16
N THR A 92 -15.88 15.82 -5.22
CA THR A 92 -15.48 14.67 -6.05
C THR A 92 -14.74 13.60 -5.26
N PHE A 93 -14.00 14.00 -4.22
CA PHE A 93 -13.25 13.08 -3.37
C PHE A 93 -14.19 12.29 -2.44
N VAL A 94 -15.20 12.96 -1.87
CA VAL A 94 -16.21 12.29 -1.02
C VAL A 94 -16.96 11.23 -1.81
N ILE A 95 -17.32 11.52 -3.05
CA ILE A 95 -17.96 10.56 -3.96
C ILE A 95 -17.03 9.37 -4.21
N GLY A 96 -15.74 9.62 -4.46
CA GLY A 96 -14.73 8.56 -4.63
C GLY A 96 -14.58 7.69 -3.37
N ALA A 97 -14.52 8.29 -2.19
CA ALA A 97 -14.41 7.57 -0.92
C ALA A 97 -15.64 6.67 -0.67
N VAL A 98 -16.85 7.18 -0.89
CA VAL A 98 -18.09 6.40 -0.74
C VAL A 98 -18.16 5.28 -1.78
N SER A 99 -17.73 5.54 -3.02
CA SER A 99 -17.64 4.53 -4.08
C SER A 99 -16.66 3.40 -3.72
N LEU A 100 -15.51 3.73 -3.11
CA LEU A 100 -14.52 2.74 -2.65
C LEU A 100 -15.07 1.89 -1.50
N ILE A 101 -15.72 2.50 -0.51
CA ILE A 101 -16.34 1.77 0.60
C ILE A 101 -17.43 0.83 0.08
N THR A 102 -18.27 1.31 -0.84
CA THR A 102 -19.33 0.50 -1.46
C THR A 102 -18.75 -0.70 -2.21
N SER A 103 -17.68 -0.49 -2.98
CA SER A 103 -16.96 -1.56 -3.69
C SER A 103 -16.37 -2.60 -2.72
N ALA A 104 -15.78 -2.15 -1.61
CA ALA A 104 -15.22 -3.03 -0.58
C ALA A 104 -16.28 -3.94 0.07
N ILE A 105 -17.47 -3.41 0.35
CA ILE A 105 -18.59 -4.18 0.92
C ILE A 105 -19.08 -5.21 -0.09
N LEU A 106 -19.27 -4.80 -1.34
CA LEU A 106 -19.74 -5.69 -2.41
C LEU A 106 -18.75 -6.84 -2.69
N ALA A 107 -17.44 -6.53 -2.66
CA ALA A 107 -16.40 -7.54 -2.84
C ALA A 107 -16.37 -8.57 -1.70
N ASN A 108 -16.54 -8.14 -0.44
CA ASN A 108 -16.67 -9.05 0.69
C ASN A 108 -17.92 -9.93 0.56
N PHE A 109 -19.05 -9.34 0.14
CA PHE A 109 -20.29 -10.08 -0.10
C PHE A 109 -20.11 -11.14 -1.21
N HIS A 110 -19.40 -10.79 -2.31
CA HIS A 110 -19.08 -11.74 -3.37
C HIS A 110 -18.20 -12.89 -2.88
N GLN A 111 -17.21 -12.63 -2.03
CA GLN A 111 -16.41 -13.69 -1.42
C GLN A 111 -17.28 -14.63 -0.58
N GLN A 112 -18.17 -14.08 0.25
CA GLN A 112 -19.08 -14.86 1.09
C GLN A 112 -20.02 -15.74 0.24
N LEU A 113 -20.52 -15.22 -0.88
CA LEU A 113 -21.33 -15.97 -1.84
C LEU A 113 -20.53 -17.11 -2.52
N GLY A 114 -19.28 -16.84 -2.89
CA GLY A 114 -18.38 -17.83 -3.49
C GLY A 114 -18.05 -19.00 -2.56
N TYR A 115 -17.87 -18.75 -1.26
CA TYR A 115 -17.71 -19.80 -0.26
C TYR A 115 -18.99 -20.66 -0.13
N LEU A 116 -20.18 -20.03 -0.22
CA LEU A 116 -21.46 -20.73 -0.11
C LEU A 116 -21.70 -21.70 -1.29
N PHE A 117 -21.40 -21.27 -2.53
CA PHE A 117 -21.52 -22.12 -3.72
C PHE A 117 -20.44 -23.21 -3.80
N LYS A 118 -19.25 -22.99 -3.22
CA LYS A 118 -18.20 -24.00 -3.17
C LYS A 118 -18.47 -25.07 -2.10
N GLY A 119 -19.14 -24.70 -1.00
CA GLY A 119 -19.63 -25.63 0.02
C GLY A 119 -20.69 -26.59 -0.53
N ASP A 120 -21.58 -26.12 -1.39
CA ASP A 120 -22.66 -26.92 -1.98
C ASP A 120 -22.13 -28.01 -2.95
N LYS A 121 -21.10 -27.70 -3.75
CA LYS A 121 -20.49 -28.70 -4.66
C LYS A 121 -19.70 -29.80 -3.94
N SER A 122 -19.08 -29.50 -2.80
CA SER A 122 -18.29 -30.50 -2.06
C SER A 122 -19.16 -31.54 -1.34
N GLY A 123 -20.46 -31.27 -1.13
CA GLY A 123 -21.42 -32.23 -0.56
C GLY A 123 -22.04 -33.19 -1.59
N ASN A 124 -22.03 -32.83 -2.88
CA ASN A 124 -22.62 -33.64 -3.94
C ASN A 124 -21.63 -34.62 -4.59
N GLU A 125 -20.32 -34.36 -4.55
CA GLU A 125 -19.30 -35.28 -5.09
C GLU A 125 -18.91 -36.43 -4.13
N GLN A 126 -19.38 -36.42 -2.87
CA GLN A 126 -19.15 -37.54 -1.94
C GLN A 126 -20.26 -38.60 -1.95
N ASN A 127 -21.32 -38.41 -2.74
CA ASN A 127 -22.48 -39.31 -2.82
C ASN A 127 -22.67 -39.96 -4.21
N ILE A 128 -21.61 -40.05 -5.03
CA ILE A 128 -21.63 -40.80 -6.31
C ILE A 128 -20.47 -41.78 -6.33
#